data_AF-A0A537VTQ0-F1
#
_entry.id   AF-A0A537VTQ0-F1
#
_cell.length_a   1.000
_cell.length_b   1.000
_cell.length_c   1.000
_cell.angle_alpha   90.00
_cell.angle_beta   90.00
_cell.angle_gamma   90.00
#
_symmetry.space_group_name_H-M   'P 1'
#
loop_
_entity.id
_entity.type
_entity.pdbx_description
1 polymer ?
#
loop_
_entity_poly.entity_id
_entity_poly.type
_entity_poly.pdbx_seq_one_letter_code
_entity_poly.pdbx_strand_id
1 'polypeptide(L)'
;MKRFVVALFGVTVLAASSVVFAVSDGHYDYSRQHCLGSDNNSDKPTYANSECHSLWVSISDYSGHEYFGIGPRMTPDHTAPNTVDIWIDLGRGVQNRYHIDRSGIHGPKRVPGTKAKPGTGLRLYFGADDQLDPGGFGEHDSSDKVNKGPSDGGGIEVNVNPASVGPWLASLSSLSAFLADPVPVASAGLGACADGVCMSFTSARRVAFQGGDTTKHRDVFNYDGVEWDPYDCAGPSDGVARCQTAAHPGWDLGDWYRTVGTTYVEPGFQLYEDPDPEGSPGVLDLVGIPRKDPYPIPALYVGSCGVVIGGGPAMQLHGPDSNSAGQFVLFNACR
;
A
#
# COMPACT_ATOMS: atom_id res chain seq x y z
N MET A 1 -17.05 26.49 17.97
CA MET A 1 -15.70 25.90 18.09
C MET A 1 -15.69 24.52 18.73
N LYS A 2 -16.15 24.33 19.99
CA LYS A 2 -16.19 22.99 20.63
C LYS A 2 -16.97 21.90 19.85
N ARG A 3 -18.06 22.27 19.17
CA ARG A 3 -18.87 21.33 18.37
C ARG A 3 -18.28 20.97 16.99
N PHE A 4 -17.37 21.80 16.47
CA PHE A 4 -16.66 21.53 15.20
C PHE A 4 -15.45 20.60 15.43
N VAL A 5 -14.77 20.76 16.56
CA VAL A 5 -13.67 19.87 17.00
C VAL A 5 -14.19 18.47 17.32
N VAL A 6 -15.36 18.35 17.95
CA VAL A 6 -16.00 17.05 18.23
C VAL A 6 -16.50 16.36 16.95
N ALA A 7 -16.93 17.13 15.93
CA ALA A 7 -17.32 16.57 14.64
C ALA A 7 -16.09 16.10 13.83
N LEU A 8 -14.97 16.84 13.87
CA LEU A 8 -13.73 16.43 13.22
C LEU A 8 -13.13 15.19 13.91
N PHE A 9 -13.14 15.14 15.25
CA PHE A 9 -12.78 13.95 16.03
C PHE A 9 -13.73 12.78 15.76
N GLY A 10 -15.01 13.04 15.50
CA GLY A 10 -15.99 12.00 15.18
C GLY A 10 -15.75 11.33 13.83
N VAL A 11 -15.19 12.05 12.85
CA VAL A 11 -14.84 11.49 11.53
C VAL A 11 -13.56 10.66 11.62
N THR A 12 -12.54 11.11 12.36
CA THR A 12 -11.34 10.29 12.63
C THR A 12 -11.61 9.11 13.55
N VAL A 13 -12.53 9.23 14.52
CA VAL A 13 -12.91 8.12 15.41
C VAL A 13 -13.84 7.13 14.71
N LEU A 14 -14.70 7.55 13.78
CA LEU A 14 -15.46 6.59 12.96
C LEU A 14 -14.56 5.84 11.97
N ALA A 15 -13.51 6.48 11.44
CA ALA A 15 -12.45 5.81 10.70
C ALA A 15 -11.58 4.90 11.61
N ALA A 16 -11.42 5.24 12.88
CA ALA A 16 -10.64 4.45 13.87
C ALA A 16 -11.47 3.40 14.64
N SER A 17 -12.80 3.33 14.47
CA SER A 17 -13.69 2.42 15.23
C SER A 17 -14.05 1.13 14.51
N SER A 18 -13.67 1.00 13.25
CA SER A 18 -13.45 -0.30 12.62
C SER A 18 -11.97 -0.61 12.78
N VAL A 19 -11.67 -1.61 13.62
CA VAL A 19 -10.39 -2.34 13.72
C VAL A 19 -9.43 -1.94 12.58
N VAL A 20 -8.49 -1.05 12.89
CA VAL A 20 -7.43 -0.67 11.94
C VAL A 20 -6.51 -1.87 11.85
N PHE A 21 -6.91 -2.86 11.06
CA PHE A 21 -5.94 -3.71 10.42
C PHE A 21 -5.14 -2.73 9.56
N ALA A 22 -3.89 -2.52 9.93
CA ALA A 22 -2.89 -1.93 9.06
C ALA A 22 -2.36 -3.07 8.21
N VAL A 23 -2.37 -2.89 6.89
CA VAL A 23 -2.28 -4.00 5.95
C VAL A 23 -1.79 -3.47 4.57
N SER A 24 -0.58 -3.72 4.02
CA SER A 24 0.17 -3.14 2.86
C SER A 24 -0.47 -3.32 1.50
N ASP A 25 0.14 -2.87 0.41
CA ASP A 25 -0.14 -2.98 -1.03
C ASP A 25 -1.56 -2.69 -1.58
N GLY A 26 -2.58 -2.65 -0.75
CA GLY A 26 -3.90 -2.18 -1.06
C GLY A 26 -4.03 -0.70 -0.74
N HIS A 27 -3.27 0.11 -1.46
CA HIS A 27 -3.33 1.58 -1.50
C HIS A 27 -2.43 2.34 -0.52
N TYR A 28 -1.56 1.72 0.28
CA TYR A 28 -0.56 2.48 1.04
C TYR A 28 0.58 3.02 0.14
N ASP A 29 1.10 4.19 0.51
CA ASP A 29 2.20 4.88 -0.17
C ASP A 29 2.98 5.66 0.90
N TYR A 30 4.16 5.15 1.28
CA TYR A 30 4.99 5.74 2.34
C TYR A 30 5.33 7.21 2.06
N SER A 31 5.44 7.61 0.78
CA SER A 31 5.76 8.99 0.41
C SER A 31 4.63 9.97 0.79
N ARG A 32 3.39 9.47 0.85
CA ARG A 32 2.21 10.23 1.29
C ARG A 32 2.04 10.26 2.80
N GLN A 33 2.77 9.41 3.50
CA GLN A 33 2.94 9.47 4.94
C GLN A 33 4.08 10.42 5.36
N HIS A 34 4.74 11.05 4.37
CA HIS A 34 5.93 11.89 4.56
C HIS A 34 7.15 11.11 5.06
N CYS A 35 7.15 9.80 4.85
CA CYS A 35 8.25 8.92 5.17
C CYS A 35 9.21 8.82 3.99
N LEU A 36 10.46 8.51 4.28
CA LEU A 36 11.39 7.92 3.31
C LEU A 36 11.21 6.40 3.35
N GLY A 37 11.52 5.73 2.25
CA GLY A 37 11.43 4.26 2.21
C GLY A 37 12.39 3.59 3.21
N SER A 38 13.43 4.30 3.66
CA SER A 38 14.35 3.82 4.70
C SER A 38 13.90 4.09 6.15
N ASP A 39 12.80 4.81 6.35
CA ASP A 39 12.37 5.21 7.69
C ASP A 39 11.85 4.01 8.49
N ASN A 40 11.26 3.02 7.82
CA ASN A 40 10.70 1.78 8.41
C ASN A 40 11.69 0.60 8.43
N ASN A 41 12.98 0.83 8.17
CA ASN A 41 13.92 -0.29 8.13
C ASN A 41 14.14 -0.91 9.52
N SER A 42 14.05 -2.23 9.58
CA SER A 42 14.29 -3.04 10.78
C SER A 42 15.71 -2.95 11.35
N ASP A 43 16.69 -2.46 10.59
CA ASP A 43 18.05 -2.19 11.08
C ASP A 43 18.14 -0.96 11.99
N LYS A 44 17.05 -0.17 12.10
CA LYS A 44 16.98 1.08 12.87
C LYS A 44 15.79 1.13 13.84
N PRO A 45 15.64 0.17 14.76
CA PRO A 45 14.47 0.04 15.64
C PRO A 45 14.27 1.22 16.62
N THR A 46 15.31 2.05 16.80
CA THR A 46 15.28 3.22 17.70
C THR A 46 15.09 4.54 16.98
N TYR A 47 15.08 4.51 15.65
CA TYR A 47 14.90 5.69 14.82
C TYR A 47 13.40 6.04 14.74
N ALA A 48 13.11 7.33 14.58
CA ALA A 48 11.79 7.80 14.21
C ALA A 48 11.96 9.14 13.52
N ASN A 49 11.59 9.21 12.24
CA ASN A 49 11.56 10.46 11.52
C ASN A 49 10.38 11.29 12.04
N SER A 50 10.66 12.47 12.63
CA SER A 50 9.62 13.33 13.20
C SER A 50 8.64 13.92 12.17
N GLU A 51 8.94 13.80 10.88
CA GLU A 51 8.07 14.20 9.79
C GLU A 51 7.31 13.03 9.17
N CYS A 52 7.65 11.77 9.50
CA CYS A 52 6.97 10.56 9.03
C CYS A 52 5.79 10.21 9.95
N HIS A 53 4.73 9.64 9.37
CA HIS A 53 3.47 9.36 10.06
C HIS A 53 3.08 7.89 9.88
N SER A 54 2.72 7.23 10.98
CA SER A 54 2.20 5.85 10.93
C SER A 54 0.76 5.77 10.44
N LEU A 55 0.05 6.91 10.46
CA LEU A 55 -1.23 7.07 9.80
C LEU A 55 -1.34 8.50 9.33
N TRP A 56 -1.92 8.70 8.16
CA TRP A 56 -2.14 10.03 7.60
C TRP A 56 -3.44 10.11 6.83
N VAL A 57 -4.20 11.17 7.13
CA VAL A 57 -5.41 11.53 6.40
C VAL A 57 -5.17 12.87 5.72
N SER A 58 -5.26 12.91 4.40
CA SER A 58 -4.94 14.11 3.63
C SER A 58 -5.93 14.43 2.53
N ILE A 59 -6.00 15.72 2.21
CA ILE A 59 -6.63 16.24 1.00
C ILE A 59 -5.55 16.92 0.19
N SER A 60 -5.30 16.44 -1.02
CA SER A 60 -4.28 16.98 -1.92
C SER A 60 -4.81 17.18 -3.33
N ASP A 61 -4.10 17.98 -4.14
CA ASP A 61 -4.26 17.97 -5.59
C ASP A 61 -3.14 17.17 -6.26
N TYR A 62 -3.38 16.80 -7.52
CA TYR A 62 -2.43 16.04 -8.34
C TYR A 62 -1.14 16.79 -8.70
N SER A 63 -0.96 18.04 -8.26
CA SER A 63 0.33 18.72 -8.36
C SER A 63 1.24 18.48 -7.16
N GLY A 64 0.77 17.72 -6.16
CA GLY A 64 1.48 17.44 -4.92
C GLY A 64 1.23 18.48 -3.82
N HIS A 65 0.26 19.40 -4.01
CA HIS A 65 -0.12 20.33 -2.96
C HIS A 65 -1.11 19.68 -2.00
N GLU A 66 -0.78 19.66 -0.72
CA GLU A 66 -1.63 19.15 0.34
C GLU A 66 -2.34 20.30 1.08
N TYR A 67 -3.66 20.33 0.98
CA TYR A 67 -4.49 21.37 1.59
C TYR A 67 -4.63 21.17 3.10
N PHE A 68 -4.78 19.90 3.48
CA PHE A 68 -5.02 19.45 4.84
C PHE A 68 -4.38 18.09 5.04
N GLY A 69 -3.81 17.89 6.22
CA GLY A 69 -3.24 16.62 6.65
C GLY A 69 -3.38 16.45 8.16
N ILE A 70 -3.62 15.24 8.62
CA ILE A 70 -3.64 14.90 10.06
C ILE A 70 -3.21 13.46 10.29
N GLY A 71 -2.40 13.25 11.34
CA GLY A 71 -2.00 11.89 11.70
C GLY A 71 -0.98 11.81 12.82
N PRO A 72 -0.90 10.65 13.51
CA PRO A 72 0.16 10.38 14.47
C PRO A 72 1.52 10.31 13.79
N ARG A 73 2.56 10.79 14.47
CA ARG A 73 3.94 10.56 14.04
C ARG A 73 4.33 9.10 14.27
N MET A 74 5.20 8.62 13.39
CA MET A 74 5.96 7.39 13.57
C MET A 74 6.75 7.43 14.90
N THR A 75 6.96 6.27 15.50
CA THR A 75 7.68 6.12 16.77
C THR A 75 8.67 4.97 16.71
N PRO A 76 9.69 4.95 17.60
CA PRO A 76 10.55 3.78 17.76
C PRO A 76 9.76 2.52 18.11
N ASP A 77 10.37 1.36 17.91
CA ASP A 77 9.80 0.06 18.28
C ASP A 77 9.30 0.05 19.72
N HIS A 78 8.17 -0.63 19.93
CA HIS A 78 7.46 -0.79 21.19
C HIS A 78 7.07 0.52 21.88
N THR A 79 6.98 1.61 21.13
CA THR A 79 6.58 2.92 21.64
C THR A 79 5.26 3.34 21.01
N ALA A 80 4.24 3.56 21.83
CA ALA A 80 2.96 4.05 21.32
C ALA A 80 3.07 5.49 20.78
N PRO A 81 2.39 5.82 19.66
CA PRO A 81 2.33 7.18 19.15
C PRO A 81 1.83 8.16 20.21
N ASN A 82 2.54 9.28 20.35
CA ASN A 82 2.30 10.26 21.42
C ASN A 82 2.13 11.69 20.92
N THR A 83 2.27 11.90 19.61
CA THR A 83 2.20 13.20 18.94
C THR A 83 1.37 13.06 17.68
N VAL A 84 0.40 13.94 17.48
CA VAL A 84 -0.42 14.04 16.26
C VAL A 84 -0.16 15.37 15.60
N ASP A 85 0.22 15.33 14.32
CA ASP A 85 0.40 16.54 13.52
C ASP A 85 -0.87 16.91 12.77
N ILE A 86 -1.09 18.21 12.57
CA ILE A 86 -2.17 18.77 11.76
C ILE A 86 -1.59 19.85 10.86
N TRP A 87 -1.76 19.68 9.55
CA TRP A 87 -1.24 20.59 8.54
C TRP A 87 -2.40 21.27 7.79
N ILE A 88 -2.27 22.57 7.54
CA ILE A 88 -3.22 23.36 6.76
C ILE A 88 -2.46 24.30 5.83
N ASP A 89 -2.56 24.09 4.52
CA ASP A 89 -2.06 24.99 3.49
C ASP A 89 -3.20 25.33 2.51
N LEU A 90 -3.56 26.60 2.39
CA LEU A 90 -4.64 27.03 1.48
C LEU A 90 -4.12 27.48 0.12
N GLY A 91 -2.89 27.11 -0.24
CA GLY A 91 -2.25 27.48 -1.50
C GLY A 91 -1.76 28.93 -1.54
N ARG A 92 -1.61 29.57 -0.37
CA ARG A 92 -1.21 30.98 -0.24
C ARG A 92 0.30 31.14 -0.01
N GLY A 93 1.08 30.07 -0.23
CA GLY A 93 2.53 30.05 -0.01
C GLY A 93 2.94 29.89 1.45
N VAL A 94 2.00 29.59 2.35
CA VAL A 94 2.27 29.36 3.78
C VAL A 94 1.45 28.17 4.25
N GLN A 95 2.15 27.15 4.75
CA GLN A 95 1.54 26.04 5.47
C GLN A 95 1.60 26.31 6.98
N ASN A 96 0.48 26.09 7.66
CA ASN A 96 0.37 26.15 9.12
C ASN A 96 0.41 24.73 9.67
N ARG A 97 1.39 24.45 10.52
CA ARG A 97 1.54 23.16 11.19
C ARG A 97 1.23 23.29 12.67
N TYR A 98 0.39 22.41 13.17
CA TYR A 98 0.11 22.21 14.58
C TYR A 98 0.57 20.82 14.98
N HIS A 99 0.89 20.64 16.25
CA HIS A 99 1.01 19.31 16.83
C HIS A 99 0.23 19.24 18.13
N ILE A 100 -0.26 18.04 18.45
CA ILE A 100 -1.01 17.73 19.66
C ILE A 100 -0.22 16.65 20.38
N ASP A 101 0.09 16.92 21.65
CA ASP A 101 0.73 15.95 22.55
C ASP A 101 0.04 15.97 23.92
N ARG A 102 0.63 15.29 24.91
CA ARG A 102 0.09 15.22 26.28
C ARG A 102 -0.02 16.58 26.98
N SER A 103 0.74 17.59 26.55
CA SER A 103 0.75 18.92 27.14
C SER A 103 -0.24 19.89 26.49
N GLY A 104 -0.77 19.55 25.31
CA GLY A 104 -1.84 20.29 24.64
C GLY A 104 -1.63 20.45 23.14
N ILE A 105 -2.20 21.53 22.60
CA ILE A 105 -2.10 21.89 21.18
C ILE A 105 -1.05 22.98 21.04
N HIS A 106 -0.11 22.78 20.12
CA HIS A 106 1.00 23.69 19.85
C HIS A 106 0.93 24.22 18.42
N GLY A 107 1.28 25.49 18.22
CA GLY A 107 1.34 26.13 16.90
C GLY A 107 0.37 27.31 16.71
N PRO A 108 0.21 27.82 15.48
CA PRO A 108 0.80 27.27 14.26
C PRO A 108 2.28 27.64 14.10
N LYS A 109 3.12 26.64 13.78
CA LYS A 109 4.40 26.91 13.11
C LYS A 109 4.11 27.21 11.65
N ARG A 110 4.53 28.38 11.17
CA ARG A 110 4.40 28.75 9.75
C ARG A 110 5.63 28.29 9.00
N VAL A 111 5.44 27.46 7.97
CA VAL A 111 6.50 27.01 7.07
C VAL A 111 6.14 27.40 5.63
N PRO A 112 7.11 27.45 4.70
CA PRO A 112 6.83 27.67 3.29
C PRO A 112 5.78 26.66 2.79
N GLY A 113 4.71 27.17 2.20
CA GLY A 113 3.67 26.36 1.57
C GLY A 113 3.98 26.09 0.11
N THR A 114 3.19 25.21 -0.51
CA THR A 114 3.27 24.95 -1.95
C THR A 114 2.13 25.63 -2.70
N LYS A 115 2.26 25.75 -4.03
CA LYS A 115 1.23 26.40 -4.85
C LYS A 115 0.11 25.42 -5.16
N ALA A 116 -1.10 25.71 -4.71
CA ALA A 116 -2.30 24.96 -5.05
C ALA A 116 -2.60 25.00 -6.55
N LYS A 117 -3.02 23.86 -7.09
CA LYS A 117 -3.54 23.71 -8.47
C LYS A 117 -4.79 22.81 -8.47
N PRO A 118 -5.92 23.23 -7.87
CA PRO A 118 -7.11 22.39 -7.77
C PRO A 118 -7.70 21.97 -9.13
N GLY A 119 -7.36 22.70 -10.21
CA GLY A 119 -7.71 22.32 -11.58
C GLY A 119 -7.07 21.01 -12.06
N THR A 120 -6.03 20.51 -11.39
CA THR A 120 -5.47 19.18 -11.67
C THR A 120 -6.30 18.06 -11.04
N GLY A 121 -7.33 18.38 -10.27
CA GLY A 121 -8.14 17.42 -9.51
C GLY A 121 -7.81 17.41 -8.03
N LEU A 122 -8.59 16.63 -7.28
CA LEU A 122 -8.47 16.46 -5.83
C LEU A 122 -8.40 14.98 -5.48
N ARG A 123 -7.70 14.69 -4.39
CA ARG A 123 -7.53 13.38 -3.79
C ARG A 123 -7.79 13.49 -2.29
N LEU A 124 -8.68 12.64 -1.80
CA LEU A 124 -8.77 12.30 -0.39
C LEU A 124 -8.01 10.99 -0.20
N TYR A 125 -7.07 10.97 0.74
CA TYR A 125 -6.26 9.81 1.05
C TYR A 125 -6.30 9.54 2.54
N PHE A 126 -6.45 8.26 2.88
CA PHE A 126 -6.21 7.70 4.20
C PHE A 126 -5.19 6.59 4.00
N GLY A 127 -4.11 6.58 4.75
CA GLY A 127 -3.25 5.40 4.81
C GLY A 127 -2.73 5.20 6.22
N ALA A 128 -2.44 3.95 6.56
CA ALA A 128 -1.87 3.57 7.84
C ALA A 128 -0.86 2.45 7.64
N ASP A 129 0.23 2.42 8.37
CA ASP A 129 1.12 1.26 8.49
C ASP A 129 0.90 0.52 9.82
N ASP A 130 1.53 -0.64 9.92
CA ASP A 130 1.46 -1.61 11.00
C ASP A 130 2.13 -1.15 12.30
N GLN A 131 2.80 0.01 12.29
CA GLN A 131 3.25 0.71 13.50
C GLN A 131 2.11 0.99 14.51
N LEU A 132 0.84 0.89 14.09
CA LEU A 132 -0.33 1.03 14.95
C LEU A 132 -0.80 -0.27 15.63
N ASP A 133 -0.17 -1.41 15.37
CA ASP A 133 -0.54 -2.68 16.03
C ASP A 133 -0.32 -2.58 17.56
N PRO A 134 -1.35 -2.89 18.38
CA PRO A 134 -1.21 -2.84 19.84
C PRO A 134 -0.21 -3.85 20.42
N GLY A 135 0.16 -4.90 19.68
CA GLY A 135 1.16 -5.90 20.06
C GLY A 135 2.59 -5.49 19.73
N GLY A 136 2.79 -4.74 18.64
CA GLY A 136 4.09 -4.31 18.13
C GLY A 136 4.47 -2.84 18.37
N PHE A 137 3.50 -1.91 18.41
CA PHE A 137 3.63 -0.44 18.40
C PHE A 137 4.97 0.11 17.90
N GLY A 138 4.97 0.75 16.75
CA GLY A 138 6.18 1.40 16.24
C GLY A 138 7.14 0.45 15.52
N GLU A 139 6.66 -0.71 15.08
CA GLU A 139 7.49 -1.75 14.46
C GLU A 139 8.18 -1.26 13.19
N HIS A 140 9.47 -1.55 13.10
CA HIS A 140 10.27 -1.40 11.88
C HIS A 140 10.57 -2.80 11.35
N ASP A 141 9.97 -3.17 10.22
CA ASP A 141 10.03 -4.51 9.62
C ASP A 141 10.67 -4.51 8.22
N SER A 142 10.72 -3.36 7.54
CA SER A 142 11.25 -3.24 6.17
C SER A 142 12.74 -3.58 6.07
N SER A 143 13.20 -3.97 4.88
CA SER A 143 14.59 -4.30 4.61
C SER A 143 15.44 -3.08 4.20
N ASP A 144 16.63 -2.98 4.79
CA ASP A 144 17.66 -2.01 4.40
C ASP A 144 18.23 -2.26 2.99
N LYS A 145 17.95 -3.42 2.39
CA LYS A 145 18.37 -3.79 1.03
C LYS A 145 17.51 -3.13 -0.04
N VAL A 146 16.25 -2.81 0.27
CA VAL A 146 15.31 -2.25 -0.71
C VAL A 146 14.89 -0.83 -0.37
N ASN A 147 14.73 -0.47 0.92
CA ASN A 147 14.37 0.87 1.39
C ASN A 147 13.12 1.45 0.71
N LYS A 148 11.98 0.76 0.83
CA LYS A 148 10.74 1.10 0.12
C LYS A 148 9.51 1.25 1.02
N GLY A 149 9.71 1.38 2.32
CA GLY A 149 8.64 1.45 3.31
C GLY A 149 8.22 0.06 3.79
N PRO A 150 7.27 0.00 4.73
CA PRO A 150 6.86 -1.23 5.38
C PRO A 150 6.17 -2.16 4.38
N SER A 151 6.31 -3.46 4.61
CA SER A 151 5.61 -4.46 3.81
C SER A 151 4.19 -4.69 4.31
N ASP A 152 3.76 -4.07 5.42
CA ASP A 152 2.39 -4.02 5.97
C ASP A 152 1.90 -2.54 6.09
N GLY A 153 0.60 -2.26 5.94
CA GLY A 153 -0.02 -0.91 5.83
C GLY A 153 -1.17 -0.63 4.81
N GLY A 154 -2.37 -0.23 5.27
CA GLY A 154 -3.56 -0.09 4.40
C GLY A 154 -3.77 1.29 3.82
N GLY A 155 -4.62 1.38 2.79
CA GLY A 155 -5.03 2.67 2.25
C GLY A 155 -6.49 2.73 1.79
N ILE A 156 -7.06 3.93 1.82
CA ILE A 156 -8.30 4.30 1.14
C ILE A 156 -8.01 5.58 0.36
N GLU A 157 -8.37 5.60 -0.92
CA GLU A 157 -8.21 6.77 -1.77
C GLU A 157 -9.49 7.04 -2.55
N VAL A 158 -9.94 8.29 -2.51
CA VAL A 158 -11.01 8.80 -3.36
C VAL A 158 -10.47 9.96 -4.17
N ASN A 159 -10.68 9.90 -5.47
CA ASN A 159 -10.13 10.82 -6.44
C ASN A 159 -11.22 11.48 -7.26
N VAL A 160 -11.00 12.75 -7.58
CA VAL A 160 -11.70 13.47 -8.64
C VAL A 160 -10.65 14.12 -9.52
N ASN A 161 -10.42 13.56 -10.70
CA ASN A 161 -9.42 14.03 -11.65
C ASN A 161 -10.09 14.43 -12.98
N PRO A 162 -10.63 15.65 -13.12
CA PRO A 162 -11.23 16.07 -14.38
C PRO A 162 -10.21 16.16 -15.52
N ALA A 163 -8.91 16.30 -15.20
CA ALA A 163 -7.85 16.38 -16.20
C ALA A 163 -7.53 15.02 -16.87
N SER A 164 -7.99 13.91 -16.30
CA SER A 164 -7.79 12.57 -16.87
C SER A 164 -8.67 12.29 -18.09
N VAL A 165 -9.78 13.01 -18.29
CA VAL A 165 -10.77 12.71 -19.34
C VAL A 165 -10.17 12.76 -20.74
N GLY A 166 -9.39 13.79 -21.04
CA GLY A 166 -8.74 13.95 -22.35
C GLY A 166 -7.78 12.80 -22.66
N PRO A 167 -6.78 12.55 -21.80
CA PRO A 167 -5.90 11.38 -21.92
C PRO A 167 -6.63 10.05 -22.02
N TRP A 168 -7.69 9.85 -21.23
CA TRP A 168 -8.51 8.64 -21.26
C TRP A 168 -9.24 8.48 -22.60
N LEU A 169 -9.91 9.52 -23.10
CA LEU A 169 -10.55 9.47 -24.42
C LEU A 169 -9.54 9.15 -25.53
N ALA A 170 -8.30 9.61 -25.40
CA ALA A 170 -7.22 9.29 -26.33
C ALA A 170 -6.70 7.85 -26.18
N SER A 171 -6.78 7.25 -24.98
CA SER A 171 -6.36 5.87 -24.73
C SER A 171 -7.44 4.83 -25.04
N LEU A 172 -8.71 5.23 -25.20
CA LEU A 172 -9.84 4.41 -25.65
C LEU A 172 -9.67 3.91 -27.09
N SER A 173 -8.67 3.08 -27.30
CA SER A 173 -8.37 2.38 -28.54
C SER A 173 -8.87 0.93 -28.51
N SER A 174 -9.29 0.45 -27.34
CA SER A 174 -9.71 -0.94 -27.10
C SER A 174 -10.70 -1.04 -25.94
N LEU A 175 -11.41 -2.17 -25.91
CA LEU A 175 -12.20 -2.56 -24.74
C LEU A 175 -11.31 -2.74 -23.50
N SER A 176 -10.04 -3.17 -23.66
CA SER A 176 -9.09 -3.34 -22.56
C SER A 176 -8.82 -2.04 -21.80
N ALA A 177 -8.57 -0.95 -22.54
CA ALA A 177 -8.33 0.37 -21.96
C ALA A 177 -9.56 0.90 -21.20
N PHE A 178 -10.77 0.63 -21.71
CA PHE A 178 -12.00 1.00 -21.03
C PHE A 178 -12.21 0.19 -19.74
N LEU A 179 -11.94 -1.12 -19.76
CA LEU A 179 -12.13 -1.98 -18.59
C LEU A 179 -11.14 -1.65 -17.48
N ALA A 180 -9.89 -1.30 -17.81
CA ALA A 180 -8.87 -0.90 -16.83
C ALA A 180 -9.17 0.45 -16.15
N ASP A 181 -9.95 1.33 -16.78
CA ASP A 181 -10.39 2.60 -16.19
C ASP A 181 -11.80 2.99 -16.66
N PRO A 182 -12.86 2.41 -16.08
CA PRO A 182 -14.23 2.63 -16.57
C PRO A 182 -14.76 4.05 -16.32
N VAL A 183 -14.23 4.74 -15.30
CA VAL A 183 -14.66 6.08 -14.88
C VAL A 183 -13.42 6.95 -14.60
N PRO A 184 -12.85 7.60 -15.63
CA PRO A 184 -11.57 8.30 -15.49
C PRO A 184 -11.65 9.52 -14.57
N VAL A 185 -12.84 10.15 -14.49
CA VAL A 185 -13.04 11.40 -13.74
C VAL A 185 -13.00 11.15 -12.23
N ALA A 186 -13.45 9.99 -11.79
CA ALA A 186 -13.60 9.70 -10.37
C ALA A 186 -13.27 8.25 -10.11
N SER A 187 -12.31 8.03 -9.22
CA SER A 187 -11.94 6.69 -8.80
C SER A 187 -11.95 6.58 -7.29
N ALA A 188 -12.31 5.41 -6.80
CA ALA A 188 -12.19 5.04 -5.41
C ALA A 188 -11.41 3.74 -5.33
N GLY A 189 -10.65 3.57 -4.26
CA GLY A 189 -10.15 2.27 -3.93
C GLY A 189 -9.72 2.17 -2.49
N LEU A 190 -9.68 0.93 -2.03
CA LEU A 190 -9.25 0.55 -0.71
C LEU A 190 -8.50 -0.78 -0.81
N GLY A 191 -7.63 -1.04 0.15
CA GLY A 191 -7.02 -2.35 0.25
C GLY A 191 -6.07 -2.49 1.42
N ALA A 192 -5.47 -3.67 1.47
CA ALA A 192 -4.91 -4.24 2.67
C ALA A 192 -4.01 -5.48 2.41
N CYS A 193 -2.73 -5.54 2.84
CA CYS A 193 -1.84 -6.71 2.99
C CYS A 193 -1.31 -6.93 4.40
N ALA A 194 -1.49 -8.09 4.97
CA ALA A 194 -0.74 -8.44 6.17
C ALA A 194 -0.14 -9.79 5.93
N ASP A 195 1.09 -9.94 6.37
CA ASP A 195 1.75 -11.23 6.40
C ASP A 195 1.67 -11.94 5.03
N GLY A 196 2.05 -11.24 3.96
CA GLY A 196 2.05 -11.73 2.57
C GLY A 196 0.66 -11.84 1.92
N VAL A 197 -0.42 -11.54 2.64
CA VAL A 197 -1.80 -11.68 2.14
C VAL A 197 -2.44 -10.34 1.88
N CYS A 198 -2.66 -10.03 0.61
CA CYS A 198 -3.19 -8.78 0.12
C CYS A 198 -4.63 -8.90 -0.37
N MET A 199 -5.40 -7.83 -0.16
CA MET A 199 -6.74 -7.63 -0.68
C MET A 199 -6.91 -6.21 -1.19
N SER A 200 -7.66 -6.05 -2.27
CA SER A 200 -7.98 -4.73 -2.80
C SER A 200 -9.37 -4.69 -3.42
N PHE A 201 -10.00 -3.52 -3.32
CA PHE A 201 -11.17 -3.16 -4.08
C PHE A 201 -10.94 -1.78 -4.70
N THR A 202 -10.82 -1.71 -6.02
CA THR A 202 -10.58 -0.45 -6.74
C THR A 202 -11.52 -0.30 -7.93
N SER A 203 -11.87 0.93 -8.28
CA SER A 203 -12.67 1.26 -9.46
C SER A 203 -11.84 1.61 -10.70
N ALA A 204 -10.51 1.68 -10.58
CA ALA A 204 -9.57 1.99 -11.65
C ALA A 204 -8.24 1.24 -11.42
N ARG A 205 -7.53 0.89 -12.51
CA ARG A 205 -6.22 0.23 -12.44
C ARG A 205 -5.22 1.10 -11.69
N ARG A 206 -4.39 0.46 -10.87
CA ARG A 206 -3.33 1.14 -10.09
C ARG A 206 -2.08 0.29 -10.04
N VAL A 207 -0.94 0.93 -9.86
CA VAL A 207 0.29 0.24 -9.47
C VAL A 207 0.10 -0.23 -8.03
N ALA A 208 0.18 -1.54 -7.81
CA ALA A 208 0.22 -2.14 -6.47
C ALA A 208 1.65 -2.03 -5.92
N PHE A 209 2.61 -2.46 -6.74
CA PHE A 209 4.01 -2.50 -6.37
C PHE A 209 4.93 -2.15 -7.55
N GLN A 210 6.03 -1.48 -7.22
CA GLN A 210 7.07 -1.07 -8.16
C GLN A 210 8.38 -1.81 -7.85
N GLY A 211 8.56 -2.97 -8.48
CA GLY A 211 9.78 -3.76 -8.37
C GLY A 211 10.98 -3.18 -9.13
N GLY A 212 12.15 -3.79 -8.96
CA GLY A 212 13.40 -3.35 -9.56
C GLY A 212 13.53 -3.61 -11.07
N ASP A 213 12.76 -4.55 -11.63
CA ASP A 213 12.75 -4.83 -13.07
C ASP A 213 11.71 -3.96 -13.80
N THR A 214 12.14 -2.78 -14.23
CA THR A 214 11.28 -1.85 -14.97
C THR A 214 10.77 -2.36 -16.33
N THR A 215 11.24 -3.52 -16.81
CA THR A 215 10.81 -4.09 -18.10
C THR A 215 9.68 -5.11 -17.96
N LYS A 216 9.40 -5.56 -16.73
CA LYS A 216 8.35 -6.54 -16.45
C LYS A 216 7.11 -5.87 -15.89
N HIS A 217 5.95 -6.38 -16.32
CA HIS A 217 4.64 -5.89 -15.90
C HIS A 217 3.69 -7.08 -15.76
N ARG A 218 2.89 -7.12 -14.69
CA ARG A 218 1.83 -8.12 -14.51
C ARG A 218 0.71 -7.62 -13.60
N ASP A 219 -0.44 -8.27 -13.65
CA ASP A 219 -1.48 -8.06 -12.65
C ASP A 219 -1.12 -8.82 -11.36
N VAL A 220 -1.54 -8.32 -10.20
CA VAL A 220 -1.25 -8.95 -8.90
C VAL A 220 -1.86 -10.34 -8.77
N PHE A 221 -3.03 -10.57 -9.36
CA PHE A 221 -3.72 -11.86 -9.31
C PHE A 221 -3.18 -12.91 -10.31
N ASN A 222 -2.30 -12.53 -11.25
CA ASN A 222 -1.80 -13.44 -12.28
C ASN A 222 -0.39 -13.94 -11.94
N TYR A 223 -0.31 -15.21 -11.55
CA TYR A 223 0.93 -15.84 -11.10
C TYR A 223 1.68 -16.56 -12.23
N ASP A 224 1.17 -16.51 -13.46
CA ASP A 224 1.78 -17.17 -14.62
C ASP A 224 3.22 -16.68 -14.83
N GLY A 225 4.19 -17.60 -14.74
CA GLY A 225 5.62 -17.29 -14.87
C GLY A 225 6.22 -16.52 -13.69
N VAL A 226 5.54 -16.41 -12.55
CA VAL A 226 6.10 -15.82 -11.34
C VAL A 226 6.99 -16.83 -10.64
N GLU A 227 8.21 -16.41 -10.35
CA GLU A 227 9.10 -17.10 -9.42
C GLU A 227 9.05 -16.35 -8.08
N TRP A 228 8.66 -17.07 -7.04
CA TRP A 228 8.49 -16.52 -5.71
C TRP A 228 9.76 -16.66 -4.89
N ASP A 229 10.04 -15.65 -4.07
CA ASP A 229 11.10 -15.68 -3.08
C ASP A 229 10.82 -16.75 -2.00
N PRO A 230 11.81 -17.13 -1.18
CA PRO A 230 11.55 -18.07 -0.09
C PRO A 230 10.64 -17.46 0.98
N TYR A 231 9.72 -18.27 1.50
CA TYR A 231 8.82 -17.92 2.61
C TYR A 231 9.42 -17.09 3.77
N ASP A 232 10.66 -17.38 4.18
CA ASP A 232 11.32 -16.69 5.31
C ASP A 232 12.20 -15.50 4.86
N CYS A 233 12.15 -15.09 3.59
CA CYS A 233 12.95 -14.00 3.00
C CYS A 233 12.24 -12.66 3.14
N ALA A 234 12.19 -12.10 4.34
CA ALA A 234 11.58 -10.80 4.64
C ALA A 234 12.50 -10.00 5.56
N GLY A 235 12.34 -8.69 5.70
CA GLY A 235 13.02 -7.97 6.78
C GLY A 235 12.53 -8.46 8.15
N PRO A 236 13.38 -8.63 9.18
CA PRO A 236 14.84 -8.49 9.24
C PRO A 236 15.64 -9.75 8.79
N SER A 237 14.95 -10.79 8.32
CA SER A 237 15.52 -12.05 7.80
C SER A 237 15.90 -11.98 6.31
N ASP A 238 16.46 -10.87 5.87
CA ASP A 238 16.61 -10.50 4.45
C ASP A 238 17.94 -10.94 3.79
N GLY A 239 18.77 -11.67 4.54
CA GLY A 239 20.08 -12.12 4.09
C GLY A 239 20.06 -13.47 3.34
N VAL A 240 21.20 -13.79 2.72
CA VAL A 240 21.44 -15.04 1.95
C VAL A 240 21.02 -16.31 2.68
N ALA A 241 21.16 -16.35 4.00
CA ALA A 241 20.81 -17.53 4.80
C ALA A 241 19.34 -17.93 4.68
N ARG A 242 18.45 -16.96 4.42
CA ARG A 242 16.99 -17.15 4.32
C ARG A 242 16.46 -16.96 2.90
N CYS A 243 17.17 -16.16 2.09
CA CYS A 243 16.72 -15.79 0.74
C CYS A 243 17.28 -16.66 -0.40
N GLN A 244 18.33 -17.46 -0.19
CA GLN A 244 18.87 -18.29 -1.25
C GLN A 244 18.00 -19.53 -1.55
N THR A 245 17.99 -19.97 -2.80
CA THR A 245 17.40 -21.25 -3.21
C THR A 245 18.42 -22.12 -3.93
N ALA A 246 18.06 -23.37 -4.23
CA ALA A 246 18.90 -24.23 -5.05
C ALA A 246 19.07 -23.69 -6.49
N ALA A 247 18.05 -23.00 -7.01
CA ALA A 247 18.10 -22.35 -8.33
C ALA A 247 18.91 -21.04 -8.29
N HIS A 248 18.87 -20.34 -7.15
CA HIS A 248 19.48 -19.03 -6.95
C HIS A 248 20.40 -19.02 -5.72
N PRO A 249 21.57 -19.67 -5.78
CA PRO A 249 22.51 -19.69 -4.67
C PRO A 249 23.13 -18.30 -4.45
N GLY A 250 23.18 -17.85 -3.20
CA GLY A 250 23.80 -16.57 -2.84
C GLY A 250 22.90 -15.33 -2.97
N TRP A 251 21.63 -15.48 -3.34
CA TRP A 251 20.69 -14.36 -3.41
C TRP A 251 20.26 -13.86 -2.04
N ASP A 252 20.17 -12.54 -1.90
CA ASP A 252 19.51 -11.84 -0.80
C ASP A 252 18.15 -11.26 -1.23
N LEU A 253 17.47 -10.55 -0.32
CA LEU A 253 16.17 -9.95 -0.64
C LEU A 253 16.26 -8.89 -1.76
N GLY A 254 17.38 -8.18 -1.83
CA GLY A 254 17.62 -7.22 -2.90
C GLY A 254 17.71 -7.88 -4.27
N ASP A 255 18.24 -9.10 -4.37
CA ASP A 255 18.22 -9.89 -5.61
C ASP A 255 16.79 -10.22 -6.04
N TRP A 256 15.95 -10.72 -5.12
CA TRP A 256 14.54 -10.99 -5.40
C TRP A 256 13.80 -9.75 -5.87
N TYR A 257 13.96 -8.63 -5.16
CA TYR A 257 13.39 -7.34 -5.54
C TYR A 257 13.75 -6.92 -6.98
N ARG A 258 14.99 -7.18 -7.42
CA ARG A 258 15.45 -6.86 -8.78
C ARG A 258 14.80 -7.71 -9.86
N THR A 259 14.17 -8.83 -9.51
CA THR A 259 13.48 -9.69 -10.48
C THR A 259 12.00 -9.33 -10.67
N VAL A 260 11.41 -8.69 -9.66
CA VAL A 260 10.00 -8.29 -9.66
C VAL A 260 9.81 -7.05 -10.53
N GLY A 261 8.75 -7.09 -11.33
CA GLY A 261 8.36 -5.98 -12.19
C GLY A 261 7.39 -5.00 -11.54
N THR A 262 6.75 -4.18 -12.37
CA THR A 262 5.59 -3.40 -11.93
C THR A 262 4.37 -4.30 -11.85
N THR A 263 3.66 -4.26 -10.74
CA THR A 263 2.44 -5.05 -10.55
C THR A 263 1.23 -4.14 -10.46
N TYR A 264 0.10 -4.63 -10.95
CA TYR A 264 -1.11 -3.82 -11.03
C TYR A 264 -2.30 -4.48 -10.35
N VAL A 265 -3.06 -3.66 -9.63
CA VAL A 265 -4.41 -3.98 -9.18
C VAL A 265 -5.38 -3.50 -10.26
N GLU A 266 -6.22 -4.40 -10.77
CA GLU A 266 -7.24 -4.07 -11.77
C GLU A 266 -8.59 -3.66 -11.15
N PRO A 267 -9.50 -2.98 -11.86
CA PRO A 267 -10.80 -2.61 -11.30
C PRO A 267 -11.64 -3.83 -10.95
N GLY A 268 -12.03 -3.94 -9.68
CA GLY A 268 -12.73 -5.09 -9.11
C GLY A 268 -12.26 -5.41 -7.69
N PHE A 269 -12.67 -6.58 -7.22
CA PHE A 269 -12.21 -7.18 -5.96
C PHE A 269 -11.07 -8.16 -6.21
N GLN A 270 -10.07 -8.13 -5.34
CA GLN A 270 -8.85 -8.92 -5.41
C GLN A 270 -8.45 -9.45 -4.03
N LEU A 271 -7.98 -10.69 -3.98
CA LEU A 271 -7.20 -11.30 -2.90
C LEU A 271 -5.98 -11.97 -3.57
N TYR A 272 -4.76 -11.72 -3.10
CA TYR A 272 -3.54 -12.16 -3.76
C TYR A 272 -2.35 -12.12 -2.79
N GLU A 273 -1.27 -12.79 -3.18
CA GLU A 273 0.01 -12.77 -2.49
C GLU A 273 0.71 -11.44 -2.74
N ASP A 274 1.32 -10.88 -1.69
CA ASP A 274 2.06 -9.64 -1.75
C ASP A 274 3.10 -9.69 -2.89
N PRO A 275 3.00 -8.80 -3.89
CA PRO A 275 4.03 -8.69 -4.92
C PRO A 275 5.37 -8.19 -4.38
N ASP A 276 5.40 -7.62 -3.17
CA ASP A 276 6.59 -7.23 -2.45
C ASP A 276 7.32 -8.47 -1.88
N PRO A 277 8.59 -8.73 -2.28
CA PRO A 277 9.38 -9.80 -1.68
C PRO A 277 9.66 -9.62 -0.18
N GLU A 278 9.46 -8.43 0.41
CA GLU A 278 9.52 -8.20 1.85
C GLU A 278 8.31 -8.80 2.59
N GLY A 279 7.25 -9.21 1.88
CA GLY A 279 6.06 -9.78 2.48
C GLY A 279 6.36 -11.11 3.17
N SER A 280 6.19 -11.17 4.49
CA SER A 280 6.35 -12.41 5.24
C SER A 280 5.04 -13.20 5.26
N PRO A 281 4.90 -14.35 4.60
CA PRO A 281 3.69 -15.16 4.72
C PRO A 281 3.37 -15.56 6.18
N GLY A 282 2.13 -15.34 6.63
CA GLY A 282 1.78 -15.60 8.04
C GLY A 282 0.30 -15.60 8.42
N VAL A 283 -0.63 -15.65 7.44
CA VAL A 283 -2.08 -15.60 7.74
C VAL A 283 -2.57 -16.68 8.72
N LEU A 284 -1.94 -17.86 8.76
CA LEU A 284 -2.27 -18.93 9.71
C LEU A 284 -1.49 -18.80 11.02
N ASP A 285 -0.32 -18.15 11.02
CA ASP A 285 0.37 -17.74 12.24
C ASP A 285 -0.49 -16.72 13.04
N LEU A 286 -1.22 -15.81 12.36
CA LEU A 286 -2.19 -14.89 12.99
C LEU A 286 -3.32 -15.61 13.76
N VAL A 287 -3.69 -16.84 13.39
CA VAL A 287 -4.67 -17.66 14.11
C VAL A 287 -4.03 -18.74 14.98
N GLY A 288 -2.72 -18.63 15.25
CA GLY A 288 -1.98 -19.48 16.16
C GLY A 288 -1.67 -20.88 15.62
N ILE A 289 -1.59 -21.05 14.30
CA ILE A 289 -1.22 -22.30 13.64
C ILE A 289 0.18 -22.16 13.02
N PRO A 290 1.24 -22.65 13.70
CA PRO A 290 2.63 -22.41 13.29
C PRO A 290 2.95 -22.90 11.87
N ARG A 291 3.52 -22.01 11.04
CA ARG A 291 4.29 -22.27 9.81
C ARG A 291 3.70 -23.35 8.91
N LYS A 292 2.43 -23.16 8.53
CA LYS A 292 1.73 -24.01 7.55
C LYS A 292 1.03 -23.21 6.46
N ASP A 293 1.32 -21.93 6.35
CA ASP A 293 0.72 -21.11 5.31
C ASP A 293 1.10 -21.63 3.93
N PRO A 294 0.11 -21.85 3.05
CA PRO A 294 0.40 -22.14 1.66
C PRO A 294 0.96 -20.87 1.04
N TYR A 295 2.25 -20.89 0.71
CA TYR A 295 2.91 -19.79 0.03
C TYR A 295 3.31 -20.19 -1.40
N PRO A 296 3.02 -19.34 -2.40
CA PRO A 296 2.14 -18.17 -2.30
C PRO A 296 0.68 -18.59 -2.05
N ILE A 297 -0.17 -17.72 -1.51
CA ILE A 297 -1.59 -17.98 -1.33
C ILE A 297 -2.32 -18.06 -2.68
N PRO A 298 -3.44 -18.78 -2.78
CA PRO A 298 -4.31 -18.70 -3.96
C PRO A 298 -4.77 -17.27 -4.24
N ALA A 299 -4.73 -16.87 -5.52
CA ALA A 299 -5.31 -15.61 -5.95
C ALA A 299 -6.82 -15.74 -6.22
N LEU A 300 -7.54 -14.65 -5.99
CA LEU A 300 -8.93 -14.44 -6.39
C LEU A 300 -9.05 -13.04 -6.99
N TYR A 301 -9.54 -12.96 -8.22
CA TYR A 301 -9.91 -11.73 -8.91
C TYR A 301 -11.34 -11.86 -9.42
N VAL A 302 -12.16 -10.85 -9.15
CA VAL A 302 -13.46 -10.68 -9.78
C VAL A 302 -13.64 -9.21 -10.11
N GLY A 303 -13.69 -8.88 -11.40
CA GLY A 303 -13.78 -7.49 -11.80
C GLY A 303 -14.07 -7.27 -13.26
N SER A 304 -13.81 -6.04 -13.69
CA SER A 304 -14.02 -5.57 -15.06
C SER A 304 -13.22 -6.36 -16.10
N CYS A 305 -12.04 -6.84 -15.72
CA CYS A 305 -11.12 -7.56 -16.60
C CYS A 305 -11.44 -9.06 -16.71
N GLY A 306 -12.39 -9.56 -15.91
CA GLY A 306 -12.82 -10.96 -15.87
C GLY A 306 -12.70 -11.60 -14.49
N VAL A 307 -12.32 -12.88 -14.46
CA VAL A 307 -12.24 -13.69 -13.23
C VAL A 307 -10.97 -14.56 -13.24
N VAL A 308 -10.22 -14.53 -12.15
CA VAL A 308 -9.09 -15.44 -11.91
C VAL A 308 -9.24 -16.09 -10.54
N ILE A 309 -9.04 -17.40 -10.46
CA ILE A 309 -9.11 -18.15 -9.20
C ILE A 309 -8.02 -19.22 -9.18
N GLY A 310 -7.34 -19.35 -8.05
CA GLY A 310 -6.39 -20.43 -7.79
C GLY A 310 -4.94 -19.95 -7.82
N GLY A 311 -4.03 -20.90 -8.02
CA GLY A 311 -2.60 -20.68 -7.85
C GLY A 311 -2.13 -21.06 -6.45
N GLY A 312 -0.81 -20.96 -6.24
CA GLY A 312 -0.17 -21.41 -5.01
C GLY A 312 -0.30 -22.92 -4.76
N PRO A 313 0.37 -23.47 -3.75
CA PRO A 313 0.31 -24.91 -3.47
C PRO A 313 -1.07 -25.36 -2.95
N ALA A 314 -1.89 -24.44 -2.43
CA ALA A 314 -3.21 -24.78 -1.87
C ALA A 314 -4.33 -24.95 -2.90
N MET A 315 -4.24 -24.32 -4.09
CA MET A 315 -5.31 -24.35 -5.09
C MET A 315 -4.77 -24.42 -6.51
N GLN A 316 -4.15 -25.56 -6.84
CA GLN A 316 -3.73 -25.88 -8.21
C GLN A 316 -4.91 -26.43 -9.02
N LEU A 317 -5.38 -25.63 -9.98
CA LEU A 317 -6.44 -26.01 -10.92
C LEU A 317 -5.81 -26.45 -12.25
N HIS A 318 -6.25 -27.60 -12.75
CA HIS A 318 -5.81 -28.13 -14.04
C HIS A 318 -6.99 -28.21 -15.01
N GLY A 319 -6.80 -27.72 -16.24
CA GLY A 319 -7.84 -27.71 -17.25
C GLY A 319 -7.44 -26.87 -18.47
N PRO A 320 -8.27 -26.88 -19.52
CA PRO A 320 -8.01 -26.08 -20.73
C PRO A 320 -7.99 -24.57 -20.47
N ASP A 321 -8.69 -24.12 -19.42
CA ASP A 321 -8.79 -22.71 -19.03
C ASP A 321 -7.85 -22.35 -17.85
N SER A 322 -6.90 -23.23 -17.53
CA SER A 322 -5.89 -22.99 -16.49
C SER A 322 -4.56 -22.51 -17.07
N ASN A 323 -3.91 -21.53 -16.42
CA ASN A 323 -2.55 -21.10 -16.77
C ASN A 323 -1.46 -22.00 -16.15
N SER A 324 -0.18 -21.69 -16.39
CA SER A 324 0.94 -22.54 -15.90
C SER A 324 1.13 -22.48 -14.39
N ALA A 325 0.57 -21.47 -13.72
CA ALA A 325 0.55 -21.35 -12.27
C ALA A 325 -0.61 -22.12 -11.61
N GLY A 326 -1.44 -22.82 -12.40
CA GLY A 326 -2.60 -23.57 -11.90
C GLY A 326 -3.79 -22.69 -11.55
N GLN A 327 -3.93 -21.54 -12.19
CA GLN A 327 -5.06 -20.63 -11.97
C GLN A 327 -6.08 -20.80 -13.10
N PHE A 328 -7.35 -20.92 -12.76
CA PHE A 328 -8.44 -20.78 -13.73
C PHE A 328 -8.58 -19.31 -14.13
N VAL A 329 -8.63 -19.04 -15.44
CA VAL A 329 -8.70 -17.69 -16.00
C VAL A 329 -9.89 -17.59 -16.95
N LEU A 330 -10.96 -16.91 -16.52
CA LEU A 330 -12.13 -16.65 -17.33
C LEU A 330 -12.16 -15.16 -17.72
N PHE A 331 -11.66 -14.89 -18.93
CA PHE A 331 -11.36 -13.56 -19.46
C PHE A 331 -10.29 -12.83 -18.64
N ASN A 332 -9.20 -12.43 -19.29
CA ASN A 332 -8.32 -11.38 -18.77
C ASN A 332 -8.16 -10.34 -19.87
N ALA A 333 -9.12 -9.41 -19.90
CA ALA A 333 -9.24 -8.43 -20.98
C ALA A 333 -8.31 -7.22 -20.79
N CYS A 334 -7.59 -7.09 -19.67
CA CYS A 334 -6.80 -5.89 -19.34
C CYS A 334 -5.28 -6.05 -19.51
N ARG A 335 -4.82 -7.14 -20.16
CA ARG A 335 -3.40 -7.38 -20.47
C ARG A 335 -2.79 -6.34 -21.42
#